data_AF-A0A9P4NYL6-F1
#
_entry.id   AF-A0A9P4NYL6-F1
#
_cell.length_a   1.000
_cell.length_b   1.000
_cell.length_c   1.000
_cell.angle_alpha   90.00
_cell.angle_beta   90.00
_cell.angle_gamma   90.00
#
_symmetry.space_group_name_H-M   'P 1'
#
loop_
_entity.id
_entity.type
_entity.pdbx_description
1 polymer ?
#
loop_
_entity_poly.entity_id
_entity_poly.type
_entity_poly.pdbx_seq_one_letter_code
_entity_poly.pdbx_strand_id
1 'polypeptide(L)'
;STFFRKALNGAWKEADERCVKLPKDDPGLVQMYLHWVYSSKIAIDKDSYDEDMALARLYVLEDKLQDDRFKDAISDALTFQNENVAAVTPEAVHYIYENTLAGSKIRALVVDTF
;
A
#
# COMPACT_ATOMS: atom_id res chain seq x y z
N SER A 1 4.08 -0.02 -11.53
CA SER A 1 3.50 -1.36 -11.28
C SER A 1 3.75 -2.33 -12.42
N THR A 2 4.35 -3.47 -12.11
CA THR A 2 4.53 -4.58 -13.06
C THR A 2 3.24 -5.38 -13.28
N PHE A 3 2.34 -5.39 -12.28
CA PHE A 3 1.02 -6.03 -12.35
C PHE A 3 0.15 -5.45 -13.47
N PHE A 4 -0.09 -4.13 -13.48
CA PHE A 4 -0.90 -3.49 -14.52
C PHE A 4 -0.28 -3.64 -15.90
N ARG A 5 1.05 -3.60 -16.01
CA ARG A 5 1.74 -3.79 -17.29
C ARG A 5 1.56 -5.20 -17.86
N LYS A 6 1.48 -6.22 -16.99
CA LYS A 6 1.18 -7.60 -17.40
C LYS A 6 -0.31 -7.83 -17.63
N ALA A 7 -1.18 -7.26 -16.80
CA ALA A 7 -2.63 -7.38 -16.92
C ALA A 7 -3.16 -6.71 -18.19
N LEU A 8 -2.61 -5.55 -18.57
CA LEU A 8 -3.09 -4.76 -19.73
C LEU A 8 -2.37 -5.08 -21.06
N ASN A 9 -1.25 -5.79 -21.05
CA ASN A 9 -0.55 -6.23 -22.28
C ASN A 9 -0.54 -7.77 -22.45
N GLY A 10 -1.26 -8.51 -21.62
CA GLY A 10 -1.34 -9.96 -21.70
C GLY A 10 -2.47 -10.46 -22.61
N ALA A 11 -2.54 -11.77 -22.86
CA ALA A 11 -3.65 -12.44 -23.56
C ALA A 11 -4.91 -12.63 -22.68
N TRP A 12 -5.10 -11.76 -21.70
CA TRP A 12 -6.14 -11.89 -20.66
C TRP A 12 -7.27 -10.91 -20.92
N LYS A 13 -8.46 -11.24 -20.42
CA LYS A 13 -9.68 -10.47 -20.68
C LYS A 13 -9.57 -9.01 -20.21
N GLU A 14 -8.77 -8.73 -19.18
CA GLU A 14 -8.52 -7.36 -18.71
C GLU A 14 -7.76 -6.49 -19.72
N ALA A 15 -6.95 -7.07 -20.61
CA ALA A 15 -6.24 -6.33 -21.65
C ALA A 15 -7.20 -5.82 -22.74
N ASP A 16 -8.22 -6.62 -23.06
CA ASP A 16 -9.24 -6.29 -24.06
C ASP A 16 -10.30 -5.35 -23.47
N GLU A 17 -10.69 -5.55 -22.21
CA GLU A 17 -11.64 -4.69 -21.50
C GLU A 17 -11.01 -3.38 -20.98
N ARG A 18 -9.66 -3.26 -20.97
CA ARG A 18 -8.87 -2.18 -20.35
C ARG A 18 -9.31 -1.84 -18.92
N CYS A 19 -9.87 -2.82 -18.22
CA CYS A 19 -10.51 -2.65 -16.92
C CYS A 19 -9.98 -3.73 -15.99
N VAL A 20 -9.23 -3.31 -14.97
CA VAL A 20 -8.73 -4.21 -13.94
C VAL A 20 -9.72 -4.19 -12.79
N LYS A 21 -10.48 -5.27 -12.65
CA LYS A 21 -11.41 -5.43 -11.52
C LYS A 21 -10.58 -5.81 -10.29
N LEU A 22 -10.56 -4.92 -9.29
CA LEU A 22 -9.99 -5.17 -7.95
C LEU A 22 -11.16 -5.36 -6.96
N PRO A 23 -11.88 -6.49 -6.98
CA PRO A 23 -13.12 -6.66 -6.23
C PRO A 23 -12.96 -6.82 -4.71
N LYS A 24 -11.73 -6.91 -4.20
CA LYS A 24 -11.44 -7.14 -2.77
C LYS A 24 -10.79 -5.97 -2.07
N ASP A 25 -10.49 -4.88 -2.79
CA ASP A 25 -9.74 -3.75 -2.24
C ASP A 25 -10.69 -2.58 -1.99
N ASP A 26 -10.47 -1.89 -0.87
CA ASP A 26 -11.28 -0.73 -0.47
C ASP A 26 -11.16 0.37 -1.55
N PRO A 27 -12.29 0.91 -2.06
CA PRO A 27 -12.27 1.97 -3.07
C PRO A 27 -11.41 3.17 -2.67
N GLY A 28 -11.36 3.50 -1.37
CA GLY A 28 -10.53 4.59 -0.85
C GLY A 28 -9.03 4.34 -1.06
N LEU A 29 -8.57 3.11 -0.80
CA LEU A 29 -7.16 2.74 -0.99
C LEU A 29 -6.75 2.77 -2.46
N VAL A 30 -7.64 2.30 -3.35
CA VAL A 30 -7.39 2.35 -4.80
C VAL A 30 -7.34 3.80 -5.28
N GLN A 31 -8.20 4.68 -4.75
CA GLN A 31 -8.16 6.10 -5.05
C GLN A 31 -6.85 6.75 -4.59
N MET A 32 -6.35 6.41 -3.40
CA MET A 32 -5.06 6.88 -2.89
C MET A 32 -3.90 6.39 -3.74
N TYR A 33 -3.92 5.13 -4.17
CA TYR A 33 -2.94 4.60 -5.12
C TYR A 33 -2.99 5.35 -6.46
N LEU A 34 -4.17 5.58 -7.03
CA LEU A 34 -4.33 6.37 -8.26
C LEU A 34 -3.80 7.79 -8.07
N HIS A 35 -4.11 8.41 -6.94
CA HIS A 35 -3.56 9.73 -6.60
C HIS A 35 -2.02 9.68 -6.60
N TRP A 36 -1.40 8.66 -6.01
CA TRP A 36 0.05 8.48 -6.07
C TRP A 36 0.55 8.27 -7.51
N VAL A 37 -0.11 7.45 -8.34
CA VAL A 37 0.29 7.23 -9.74
C VAL A 37 0.34 8.55 -10.52
N TYR A 38 -0.62 9.46 -10.27
CA TYR A 38 -0.67 10.75 -10.97
C TYR A 38 0.19 11.85 -10.34
N SER A 39 0.30 11.89 -9.02
CA SER A 39 0.95 12.99 -8.28
C SER A 39 2.34 12.65 -7.74
N SER A 40 2.70 11.36 -7.72
CA SER A 40 3.85 10.81 -6.97
C SER A 40 3.85 11.17 -5.48
N LYS A 41 2.68 11.48 -4.91
CA LYS A 41 2.51 11.83 -3.50
C LYS A 41 1.43 10.97 -2.85
N ILE A 42 1.76 10.44 -1.67
CA ILE A 42 0.81 9.76 -0.81
C ILE A 42 0.06 10.84 -0.04
N ALA A 43 -1.24 10.95 -0.29
CA ALA A 43 -2.14 11.82 0.45
C ALA A 43 -3.09 10.94 1.24
N ILE A 44 -3.00 11.00 2.56
CA ILE A 44 -3.89 10.26 3.46
C ILE A 44 -4.96 11.23 3.93
N ASP A 45 -6.21 10.85 3.66
CA ASP A 45 -7.36 11.56 4.21
C ASP A 45 -7.55 11.15 5.67
N LYS A 46 -7.11 12.03 6.58
CA LYS A 46 -7.13 11.81 8.03
C LYS A 46 -8.55 11.80 8.62
N ASP A 47 -9.54 12.32 7.89
CA ASP A 47 -10.94 12.27 8.31
C ASP A 47 -11.56 10.87 8.05
N SER A 48 -11.02 10.17 7.05
CA SER A 48 -11.52 8.86 6.60
C SER A 48 -10.72 7.68 7.16
N TYR A 49 -9.41 7.85 7.37
CA TYR A 49 -8.53 6.78 7.85
C TYR A 49 -7.52 7.29 8.88
N ASP A 50 -7.24 6.43 9.86
CA ASP A 50 -6.05 6.58 10.68
C ASP A 50 -4.79 6.41 9.80
N GLU A 51 -3.78 7.25 10.02
CA GLU A 51 -2.59 7.36 9.16
C GLU A 51 -1.81 6.05 9.11
N ASP A 52 -1.65 5.37 10.25
CA ASP A 52 -0.93 4.10 10.35
C ASP A 52 -1.69 2.98 9.65
N MET A 53 -3.00 2.90 9.91
CA MET A 53 -3.86 1.90 9.28
C MET A 53 -3.96 2.10 7.77
N ALA A 54 -3.96 3.35 7.30
CA ALA A 54 -3.94 3.66 5.87
C ALA A 54 -2.63 3.19 5.24
N LEU A 55 -1.47 3.49 5.83
CA LEU A 55 -0.17 3.04 5.34
C LEU A 55 -0.05 1.51 5.34
N ALA A 56 -0.49 0.86 6.42
CA ALA A 56 -0.52 -0.60 6.53
C ALA A 56 -1.35 -1.25 5.40
N ARG A 57 -2.55 -0.72 5.16
CA ARG A 57 -3.45 -1.20 4.09
C ARG A 57 -2.90 -0.91 2.70
N LEU A 58 -2.32 0.27 2.48
CA LEU A 58 -1.66 0.61 1.22
C LEU A 58 -0.48 -0.30 0.93
N TYR A 59 0.29 -0.70 1.95
CA TYR A 59 1.38 -1.64 1.77
C TYR A 59 0.89 -3.03 1.36
N VAL A 60 -0.18 -3.53 1.99
CA VAL A 60 -0.81 -4.80 1.58
C VAL A 60 -1.34 -4.73 0.15
N LEU A 61 -1.90 -3.58 -0.25
CA LEU A 61 -2.33 -3.34 -1.63
C LEU A 61 -1.13 -3.33 -2.58
N GLU A 62 -0.05 -2.62 -2.23
CA GLU A 62 1.19 -2.58 -3.01
C GLU A 62 1.75 -3.98 -3.23
N ASP A 63 1.76 -4.83 -2.21
CA ASP A 63 2.32 -6.18 -2.33
C ASP A 63 1.56 -7.02 -3.38
N LYS A 64 0.28 -6.74 -3.61
CA LYS A 64 -0.49 -7.32 -4.73
C LYS A 64 -0.17 -6.66 -6.07
N LEU A 65 0.02 -5.34 -6.07
CA LEU A 65 0.26 -4.54 -7.28
C LEU A 65 1.71 -4.62 -7.79
N GLN A 66 2.65 -5.09 -6.96
CA GLN A 66 4.07 -5.24 -7.26
C GLN A 66 4.63 -3.98 -7.93
N ASP A 67 4.52 -2.86 -7.21
CA ASP A 67 4.96 -1.54 -7.65
C ASP A 67 6.08 -1.03 -6.73
N ASP A 68 7.31 -1.39 -7.09
CA ASP A 68 8.50 -1.09 -6.29
C ASP A 68 8.59 0.39 -5.88
N ARG A 69 8.22 1.31 -6.78
CA ARG A 69 8.24 2.76 -6.47
C ARG A 69 7.22 3.17 -5.42
N PHE A 70 6.07 2.51 -5.42
CA PHE A 70 5.04 2.75 -4.42
C PHE A 70 5.44 2.14 -3.09
N LYS A 71 6.07 0.96 -3.12
CA LYS A 71 6.63 0.29 -1.93
C LYS A 71 7.66 1.16 -1.23
N ASP A 72 8.58 1.73 -2.00
CA ASP A 72 9.62 2.63 -1.51
C ASP A 72 8.98 3.88 -0.88
N ALA A 73 8.02 4.51 -1.58
CA ALA A 73 7.33 5.69 -1.07
C ALA A 73 6.55 5.43 0.24
N ILE A 74 5.91 4.27 0.39
CA ILE A 74 5.24 3.88 1.64
C ILE A 74 6.27 3.63 2.76
N SER A 75 7.40 3.01 2.44
CA SER A 75 8.47 2.75 3.40
C SER A 75 9.13 4.05 3.88
N ASP A 76 9.34 5.00 2.98
CA ASP A 76 9.82 6.34 3.29
C ASP A 76 8.82 7.09 4.21
N ALA A 77 7.52 6.98 3.90
CA ALA A 77 6.47 7.59 4.73
C ALA A 77 6.43 7.00 6.15
N LEU A 78 6.51 5.67 6.29
CA LEU A 78 6.58 5.00 7.59
C LEU A 78 7.82 5.40 8.40
N THR A 79 8.98 5.48 7.73
CA THR A 79 10.24 5.88 8.38
C THR A 79 10.16 7.34 8.86
N PHE A 80 9.66 8.24 8.01
CA PHE A 80 9.46 9.64 8.38
C PHE A 80 8.48 9.81 9.54
N GLN A 81 7.43 8.99 9.59
CA GLN A 81 6.46 9.01 10.69
C GLN A 81 7.08 8.54 12.00
N ASN A 82 7.89 7.47 11.97
CA ASN A 82 8.62 6.97 13.14
C ASN A 82 9.56 8.03 13.73
N GLU A 83 10.23 8.81 12.87
CA GLU A 83 11.14 9.88 13.33
C GLU A 83 10.41 11.08 13.96
N ASN A 84 9.14 11.33 13.63
CA ASN A 84 8.49 12.61 13.91
C ASN A 84 7.24 12.56 14.81
N VAL A 85 6.49 11.46 14.86
CA VAL A 85 5.11 11.47 15.40
C VAL A 85 4.90 10.54 16.59
N ALA A 86 5.27 9.26 16.48
CA ALA A 86 5.29 8.23 17.53
C ALA A 86 5.41 6.84 16.88
N ALA A 87 5.62 5.80 17.70
CA ALA A 87 5.52 4.40 17.29
C ALA A 87 4.17 4.09 16.61
N VAL A 88 4.19 3.19 15.62
CA VAL A 88 3.00 2.74 14.89
C VAL A 88 1.99 2.09 15.84
N THR A 89 0.71 2.36 15.64
CA THR A 89 -0.38 1.79 16.44
C THR A 89 -0.36 0.25 16.45
N PRO A 90 -0.62 -0.40 17.62
CA PRO A 90 -0.67 -1.86 17.72
C PRO A 90 -1.67 -2.51 16.76
N GLU A 91 -2.77 -1.83 16.46
CA GLU A 91 -3.80 -2.27 15.51
C GLU A 91 -3.25 -2.38 14.08
N ALA A 92 -2.46 -1.39 13.65
CA ALA A 92 -1.81 -1.40 12.34
C ALA A 92 -0.73 -2.50 12.26
N VAL A 93 0.04 -2.69 13.33
CA VAL A 93 1.00 -3.81 13.44
C VAL A 93 0.28 -5.14 13.28
N HIS A 94 -0.81 -5.36 14.02
CA HIS A 94 -1.57 -6.60 13.95
C HIS A 94 -2.09 -6.87 12.54
N TYR A 95 -2.67 -5.85 11.90
CA TYR A 95 -3.16 -5.95 10.53
C TYR A 95 -2.06 -6.33 9.52
N ILE A 96 -0.87 -5.73 9.65
CA ILE A 96 0.30 -6.04 8.80
C ILE A 96 0.69 -7.52 8.98
N TYR A 97 0.72 -8.02 10.22
CA TYR A 97 1.09 -9.41 10.49
C TYR A 97 0.08 -10.43 9.98
N GLU A 98 -1.21 -10.10 9.97
CA GLU A 98 -2.25 -10.98 9.43
C GLU A 98 -2.27 -11.00 7.89
N ASN A 99 -1.93 -9.88 7.24
CA ASN A 99 -2.14 -9.70 5.80
C ASN A 99 -0.86 -9.75 4.95
N THR A 100 0.32 -9.88 5.56
CA THR A 100 1.60 -10.03 4.84
C THR A 100 2.22 -11.40 5.08
N LEU A 101 3.20 -11.81 4.28
CA LEU A 101 3.98 -13.03 4.53
C LEU A 101 4.99 -12.84 5.67
N ALA A 102 5.36 -13.93 6.35
CA ALA A 102 6.31 -13.92 7.47
C ALA A 102 7.70 -13.35 7.12
N GLY A 103 8.11 -13.42 5.85
CA GLY A 103 9.37 -12.85 5.36
C GLY A 103 9.27 -11.40 4.86
N SER A 104 8.13 -10.72 5.03
CA SER A 104 7.95 -9.36 4.51
C SER A 104 8.76 -8.34 5.33
N LYS A 105 9.52 -7.49 4.63
CA LYS A 105 10.42 -6.50 5.23
C LYS A 105 9.68 -5.49 6.13
N ILE A 106 8.42 -5.21 5.83
CA ILE A 106 7.62 -4.29 6.65
C ILE A 106 7.51 -4.77 8.09
N ARG A 107 7.44 -6.09 8.35
CA ARG A 107 7.34 -6.64 9.71
C ARG A 107 8.57 -6.28 10.57
N ALA A 108 9.75 -6.24 9.96
CA ALA A 108 10.95 -5.77 10.65
C ALA A 108 10.89 -4.25 10.88
N LEU A 109 10.38 -3.49 9.91
CA LEU A 109 10.26 -2.03 10.00
C LEU A 109 9.29 -1.60 11.11
N VAL A 110 8.12 -2.24 11.25
CA VAL A 110 7.18 -1.91 12.33
C VAL A 110 7.65 -2.35 13.71
N VAL A 111 8.57 -3.31 13.81
CA VAL A 111 9.16 -3.72 15.10
C VAL A 111 10.24 -2.73 15.53
N ASP A 112 10.96 -2.14 14.58
CA ASP A 112 12.01 -1.14 14.83
C ASP A 112 11.45 0.19 15.37
N THR A 113 10.13 0.39 15.29
CA THR A 113 9.47 1.60 15.82
C THR A 113 9.10 1.50 17.31
N PHE A 114 9.33 0.37 17.99
CA PHE A 114 8.99 0.13 19.40
C PHE A 114 10.18 0.18 20.36
#